data_AF-A0A847X3T9-F1
#
_entry.id   AF-A0A847X3T9-F1
#
_cell.length_a   1.000
_cell.length_b   1.000
_cell.length_c   1.000
_cell.angle_alpha   90.00
_cell.angle_beta   90.00
_cell.angle_gamma   90.00
#
_symmetry.space_group_name_H-M   'P 1'
#
loop_
_entity.id
_entity.type
_entity.pdbx_description
1 polymer ?
#
loop_
_entity_poly.entity_id
_entity_poly.type
_entity_poly.pdbx_seq_one_letter_code
_entity_poly.pdbx_strand_id
1 'polypeptide(L)'
;MDYIKYGGYEGCERAVVLMGEYLESKDIREEVQIVKISCSQELTHSSILGSLLGLGLERKKIGDIIIDENTAYVVLKKTITNFIIQNLEKVGRNRVKLEVFEEEIPIKEDSTMDKKVTVSSMRIDVLLSSVLHISRGKANTLLQKEYVKVNHELIKSKNKILSKGDMISVRKHGRFYITEVLGKSRKDKFILLIKKIV
;
A
#
# COMPACT_ATOMS: atom_id res chain seq x y z
N MET A 1 20.58 -20.15 -0.70
CA MET A 1 21.30 -18.99 -1.24
C MET A 1 20.88 -17.82 -0.36
N ASP A 2 21.77 -17.40 0.50
CA ASP A 2 21.42 -16.46 1.58
C ASP A 2 21.29 -15.04 1.04
N TYR A 3 20.37 -14.28 1.62
CA TYR A 3 20.14 -12.89 1.28
C TYR A 3 19.71 -12.10 2.51
N ILE A 4 20.03 -10.80 2.52
CA ILE A 4 19.49 -9.82 3.45
C ILE A 4 18.70 -8.79 2.66
N LYS A 5 17.62 -8.29 3.25
CA LYS A 5 16.78 -7.25 2.66
C LYS A 5 16.56 -6.10 3.64
N TYR A 6 16.50 -4.89 3.12
CA TYR A 6 16.19 -3.71 3.92
C TYR A 6 15.53 -2.61 3.08
N GLY A 7 14.45 -2.03 3.60
CA GLY A 7 13.67 -0.98 2.95
C GLY A 7 13.45 0.25 3.82
N GLY A 8 14.28 0.47 4.84
CA GLY A 8 14.24 1.66 5.70
C GLY A 8 13.42 1.49 6.98
N TYR A 9 12.49 0.54 7.04
CA TYR A 9 11.67 0.26 8.22
C TYR A 9 11.12 -1.18 8.20
N GLU A 10 10.59 -1.65 9.33
CA GLU A 10 9.99 -2.98 9.44
C GLU A 10 8.65 -3.08 8.69
N GLY A 11 8.46 -4.14 7.91
CA GLY A 11 7.23 -4.32 7.12
C GLY A 11 7.19 -3.58 5.79
N CYS A 12 8.31 -2.99 5.34
CA CYS A 12 8.42 -2.34 4.03
C CYS A 12 8.04 -3.29 2.88
N GLU A 13 7.33 -2.76 1.87
CA GLU A 13 6.99 -3.49 0.66
C GLU A 13 8.17 -3.50 -0.34
N ARG A 14 8.92 -2.40 -0.38
CA ARG A 14 10.07 -2.24 -1.29
C ARG A 14 11.38 -2.23 -0.51
N ALA A 15 12.26 -3.15 -0.85
CA ALA A 15 13.55 -3.31 -0.19
C ALA A 15 14.69 -3.44 -1.19
N VAL A 16 15.88 -3.00 -0.78
CA VAL A 16 17.15 -3.43 -1.36
C VAL A 16 17.41 -4.86 -0.90
N VAL A 17 18.00 -5.67 -1.77
CA VAL A 17 18.43 -7.03 -1.45
C VAL A 17 19.92 -7.15 -1.71
N LEU A 18 20.68 -7.65 -0.74
CA LEU A 18 22.05 -8.10 -0.93
C LEU A 18 22.06 -9.63 -0.87
N MET A 19 22.85 -10.25 -1.74
CA MET A 19 22.88 -11.70 -1.94
C MET A 19 24.32 -12.15 -2.19
N GLY A 20 24.68 -13.34 -1.69
CA GLY A 20 26.00 -13.92 -1.89
C GLY A 20 27.09 -13.24 -1.08
N GLU A 21 28.31 -13.15 -1.63
CA GLU A 21 29.53 -12.71 -0.94
C GLU A 21 29.47 -11.28 -0.35
N TYR A 22 28.48 -10.48 -0.74
CA TYR A 22 28.27 -9.14 -0.20
C TYR A 22 27.66 -9.11 1.22
N LEU A 23 27.23 -10.25 1.76
CA LEU A 23 26.58 -10.36 3.07
C LEU A 23 27.48 -9.97 4.24
N GLU A 24 28.78 -10.25 4.15
CA GLU A 24 29.71 -10.08 5.29
C GLU A 24 30.39 -8.70 5.32
N SER A 25 30.32 -7.93 4.24
CA SER A 25 31.12 -6.70 4.06
C SER A 25 30.31 -5.40 4.01
N LYS A 26 28.97 -5.48 3.95
CA LYS A 26 28.11 -4.30 3.79
C LYS A 26 26.97 -4.30 4.79
N ASP A 27 26.82 -3.19 5.52
CA ASP A 27 25.56 -2.88 6.18
C ASP A 27 24.55 -2.40 5.13
N ILE A 28 23.58 -3.24 4.81
CA ILE A 28 22.50 -2.92 3.87
C ILE A 28 21.69 -1.68 4.28
N ARG A 29 21.73 -1.29 5.56
CA ARG A 29 21.05 -0.08 6.06
C ARG A 29 21.60 1.19 5.44
N GLU A 30 22.88 1.20 5.06
CA GLU A 30 23.52 2.33 4.41
C GLU A 30 23.12 2.50 2.94
N GLU A 31 22.43 1.53 2.33
CA GLU A 31 22.02 1.61 0.93
C GLU A 31 20.78 2.51 0.74
N VAL A 32 20.04 2.80 1.81
CA VAL A 32 18.82 3.61 1.77
C VAL A 32 18.87 4.73 2.80
N GLN A 33 18.09 5.77 2.57
CA GLN A 33 17.93 6.90 3.47
C GLN A 33 16.50 7.41 3.39
N ILE A 34 15.96 7.83 4.52
CA ILE A 34 14.59 8.37 4.59
C ILE A 34 14.68 9.88 4.46
N VAL A 35 13.81 10.43 3.61
CA VAL A 35 13.61 11.88 3.47
C VAL A 35 12.21 12.22 3.91
N LYS A 36 12.11 13.15 4.85
CA LYS A 36 10.86 13.74 5.28
C LYS A 36 10.54 14.94 4.40
N ILE A 37 9.33 14.96 3.86
CA ILE A 37 8.77 16.00 3.01
C ILE A 37 7.62 16.64 3.78
N SER A 38 7.74 17.93 4.11
CA SER A 38 6.71 18.68 4.84
C SER A 38 6.08 19.75 3.95
N CYS A 39 4.76 19.90 4.03
CA CYS A 39 4.00 20.87 3.25
C CYS A 39 2.89 21.52 4.09
N SER A 40 2.30 22.62 3.62
CA SER A 40 1.11 23.24 4.23
C SER A 40 -0.21 22.65 3.71
N GLN A 41 -0.17 21.75 2.74
CA GLN A 41 -1.34 21.12 2.14
C GLN A 41 -1.16 19.59 2.11
N GLU A 42 -2.28 18.88 1.97
CA GLU A 42 -2.28 17.42 1.85
C GLU A 42 -1.41 16.96 0.68
N LEU A 43 -0.57 15.97 0.97
CA LEU A 43 0.23 15.28 -0.02
C LEU A 43 -0.46 13.98 -0.41
N THR A 44 -0.33 13.59 -1.68
CA THR A 44 -0.81 12.28 -2.15
C THR A 44 0.38 11.46 -2.62
N HIS A 45 0.25 10.14 -2.52
CA HIS A 45 1.32 9.25 -2.98
C HIS A 45 1.60 9.46 -4.48
N SER A 46 0.55 9.69 -5.27
CA SER A 46 0.67 9.98 -6.71
C SER A 46 1.39 11.29 -7.00
N SER A 47 1.16 12.35 -6.21
CA SER A 47 1.80 13.64 -6.44
C SER A 47 3.29 13.59 -6.10
N ILE A 48 3.65 12.98 -4.97
CA ILE A 48 5.06 12.79 -4.58
C ILE A 48 5.78 11.97 -5.63
N LEU A 49 5.22 10.81 -6.00
CA LEU A 49 5.84 9.93 -6.98
C LEU A 49 5.98 10.62 -8.34
N GLY A 50 4.94 11.32 -8.80
CA GLY A 50 4.97 12.07 -10.06
C GLY A 50 6.06 13.14 -10.08
N SER A 51 6.22 13.89 -8.99
CA SER A 51 7.26 14.91 -8.87
C SER A 51 8.67 14.31 -8.82
N LEU A 52 8.89 13.21 -8.10
CA LEU A 52 10.18 12.51 -8.07
C LEU A 52 10.57 11.97 -9.45
N LEU A 53 9.62 11.36 -10.17
CA LEU A 53 9.85 10.88 -11.54
C LEU A 53 10.07 12.03 -12.52
N GLY A 54 9.38 13.16 -12.33
CA GLY A 54 9.55 14.38 -13.13
C GLY A 54 10.96 14.99 -13.03
N LEU A 55 11.68 14.73 -11.93
CA LEU A 55 13.10 15.07 -11.78
C LEU A 55 14.05 14.12 -12.53
N GLY A 56 13.52 13.14 -13.26
CA GLY A 56 14.32 12.15 -14.01
C GLY A 56 14.78 10.96 -13.17
N LEU A 57 14.24 10.77 -11.96
CA LEU A 57 14.60 9.60 -11.15
C LEU A 57 14.00 8.30 -11.69
N GLU A 58 14.77 7.23 -11.62
CA GLU A 58 14.27 5.89 -11.88
C GLU A 58 13.44 5.36 -10.70
N ARG A 59 12.27 4.75 -10.97
CA ARG A 59 11.39 4.16 -9.93
C ARG A 59 12.11 3.15 -9.02
N LYS A 60 13.14 2.46 -9.53
CA LYS A 60 13.94 1.48 -8.77
C LYS A 60 14.76 2.11 -7.63
N LYS A 61 15.01 3.42 -7.69
CA LYS A 61 15.73 4.18 -6.65
C LYS A 61 14.80 4.71 -5.55
N ILE A 62 13.49 4.59 -5.74
CA ILE A 62 12.45 5.06 -4.83
C ILE A 62 11.81 3.83 -4.17
N GLY A 63 11.86 3.79 -2.85
CA GLY A 63 11.19 2.81 -2.01
C GLY A 63 9.73 3.18 -1.75
N ASP A 64 9.30 2.95 -0.53
CA ASP A 64 7.96 3.25 -0.05
C ASP A 64 7.79 4.74 0.24
N ILE A 65 6.56 5.23 0.13
CA ILE A 65 6.15 6.60 0.41
C ILE A 65 5.04 6.52 1.45
N ILE A 66 5.34 6.93 2.67
CA ILE A 66 4.42 6.93 3.80
C ILE A 66 3.92 8.35 3.98
N ILE A 67 2.61 8.54 4.08
CA ILE A 67 2.01 9.88 4.24
C ILE A 67 1.34 9.94 5.59
N ASP A 68 1.67 10.98 6.33
CA ASP A 68 1.06 11.32 7.60
C ASP A 68 0.60 12.78 7.56
N GLU A 69 -0.69 12.97 7.25
CA GLU A 69 -1.34 14.27 7.12
C GLU A 69 -0.62 15.20 6.12
N ASN A 70 0.08 16.23 6.62
CA ASN A 70 0.81 17.22 5.83
C ASN A 70 2.30 16.89 5.66
N THR A 71 2.71 15.71 6.13
CA THR A 71 4.08 15.20 6.07
C THR A 71 4.11 13.90 5.28
N ALA A 72 5.21 13.63 4.58
CA ALA A 72 5.46 12.33 3.97
C ALA A 72 6.90 11.89 4.24
N TYR A 73 7.11 10.59 4.38
CA TYR A 73 8.40 9.95 4.53
C TYR A 73 8.65 9.10 3.29
N VAL A 74 9.74 9.40 2.59
CA VAL A 74 10.10 8.71 1.35
C VAL A 74 11.41 7.98 1.56
N VAL A 75 11.38 6.67 1.35
CA VAL A 75 12.60 5.86 1.33
C VAL A 75 13.26 6.02 -0.04
N LEU A 76 14.53 6.43 -0.05
CA LEU A 76 15.31 6.61 -1.27
C LEU A 76 16.62 5.81 -1.19
N LYS A 77 17.18 5.44 -2.33
CA LYS A 77 18.59 5.02 -2.37
C LYS A 77 19.48 6.18 -1.90
N LYS A 78 20.39 5.91 -0.96
CA LYS A 78 21.28 6.95 -0.38
C LYS A 78 21.99 7.81 -1.42
N THR A 79 22.37 7.19 -2.56
CA THR A 79 23.04 7.85 -3.69
C THR A 79 22.26 9.01 -4.32
N ILE A 80 20.93 9.07 -4.18
CA ILE A 80 20.10 10.12 -4.80
C ILE A 80 19.54 11.13 -3.78
N THR A 81 19.76 10.91 -2.48
CA THR A 81 19.11 11.70 -1.42
C THR A 81 19.48 13.17 -1.47
N ASN A 82 20.78 13.50 -1.56
CA ASN A 82 21.24 14.89 -1.62
C ASN A 82 20.72 15.63 -2.85
N PHE A 83 20.69 14.95 -4.00
CA PHE A 83 20.13 15.51 -5.22
C PHE A 83 18.65 15.90 -5.01
N ILE A 84 17.87 15.04 -4.36
CA ILE A 84 16.45 15.31 -4.14
C ILE A 84 16.21 16.45 -3.16
N ILE A 85 16.94 16.50 -2.06
CA ILE A 85 16.86 17.60 -1.09
C ILE A 85 17.16 18.94 -1.77
N GLN A 86 18.12 18.99 -2.69
CA GLN A 86 18.51 20.22 -3.38
C GLN A 86 17.57 20.63 -4.51
N ASN A 87 16.90 19.69 -5.19
CA ASN A 87 16.18 19.96 -6.44
C ASN A 87 14.65 19.84 -6.33
N LEU A 88 14.11 19.12 -5.34
CA LEU A 88 12.66 18.98 -5.18
C LEU A 88 12.06 20.15 -4.39
N GLU A 89 11.81 21.26 -5.06
CA GLU A 89 11.19 22.44 -4.43
C GLU A 89 9.66 22.34 -4.28
N LYS A 90 9.03 21.55 -5.16
CA LYS A 90 7.57 21.43 -5.24
C LYS A 90 7.12 20.01 -5.48
N VAL A 91 6.03 19.64 -4.82
CA VAL A 91 5.25 18.42 -5.10
C VAL A 91 3.89 18.83 -5.67
N GLY A 92 3.63 18.49 -6.93
CA GLY A 92 2.51 19.05 -7.68
C GLY A 92 2.59 20.58 -7.75
N ARG A 93 1.63 21.27 -7.11
CA ARG A 93 1.61 22.75 -7.02
C ARG A 93 2.17 23.28 -5.70
N ASN A 94 2.50 22.40 -4.76
CA ASN A 94 2.76 22.79 -3.39
C ASN A 94 4.26 22.90 -3.14
N ARG A 95 4.71 24.00 -2.53
CA ARG A 95 6.10 24.11 -2.06
C ARG A 95 6.32 23.18 -0.88
N VAL A 96 7.46 22.50 -0.88
CA VAL A 96 7.80 21.52 0.14
C VAL A 96 9.12 21.86 0.81
N LYS A 97 9.28 21.39 2.04
CA LYS A 97 10.56 21.36 2.75
C LYS A 97 11.01 19.91 2.88
N LEU A 98 12.27 19.67 2.58
CA LEU A 98 12.88 18.34 2.65
C LEU A 98 13.99 18.33 3.70
N GLU A 99 14.02 17.26 4.48
CA GLU A 99 15.11 16.99 5.43
C GLU A 99 15.41 15.49 5.48
N VAL A 100 16.66 15.17 5.79
CA VAL A 100 17.02 13.79 6.13
C VAL A 100 16.32 13.44 7.43
N PHE A 101 15.73 12.26 7.48
CA PHE A 101 15.05 11.76 8.66
C PHE A 101 15.78 10.51 9.16
N GLU A 102 16.32 10.61 10.37
CA GLU A 102 17.15 9.55 10.99
C GLU A 102 16.39 8.77 12.08
N GLU A 103 15.22 9.26 12.49
CA GLU A 103 14.36 8.59 13.45
C GLU A 103 13.51 7.50 12.77
N GLU A 104 12.83 6.69 13.59
CA GLU A 104 11.86 5.73 13.07
C GLU A 104 10.69 6.46 12.43
N ILE A 105 10.31 6.03 11.22
CA ILE A 105 9.13 6.57 10.54
C ILE A 105 7.95 6.40 11.50
N PRO A 106 7.14 7.45 11.74
CA PRO A 106 5.87 7.31 12.44
C PRO A 106 4.92 6.59 11.49
N ILE A 107 5.15 5.30 11.37
CA ILE A 107 4.22 4.36 10.79
C ILE A 107 3.10 4.41 11.82
N LYS A 108 2.06 5.21 11.56
CA LYS A 108 0.76 4.91 12.13
C LYS A 108 0.59 3.43 11.84
N GLU A 109 0.63 2.59 12.89
CA GLU A 109 0.36 1.16 12.79
C GLU A 109 -0.72 1.06 11.76
N ASP A 110 -0.35 0.51 10.62
CA ASP A 110 -1.13 0.66 9.42
C ASP A 110 -2.54 0.34 9.87
N SER A 111 -3.47 1.29 9.71
CA SER A 111 -4.86 1.11 10.15
C SER A 111 -5.56 0.03 9.31
N THR A 112 -4.82 -0.99 8.88
CA THR A 112 -5.11 -2.40 9.05
C THR A 112 -5.59 -2.82 10.45
N MET A 113 -6.16 -1.91 11.25
CA MET A 113 -7.33 -2.29 12.04
C MET A 113 -8.32 -2.92 11.07
N ASP A 114 -8.61 -4.18 11.33
CA ASP A 114 -9.62 -4.89 10.60
C ASP A 114 -10.91 -4.05 10.53
N LYS A 115 -11.31 -3.70 9.31
CA LYS A 115 -12.58 -3.00 9.12
C LYS A 115 -13.69 -4.00 9.35
N LYS A 116 -14.55 -3.70 10.31
CA LYS A 116 -15.74 -4.49 10.56
C LYS A 116 -16.78 -4.23 9.47
N VAL A 117 -17.14 -5.26 8.71
CA VAL A 117 -18.13 -5.17 7.62
C VAL A 117 -19.25 -6.16 7.88
N THR A 118 -20.50 -5.72 7.71
CA THR A 118 -21.68 -6.59 7.86
C THR A 118 -22.30 -6.88 6.51
N VAL A 119 -22.34 -8.16 6.13
CA VAL A 119 -22.84 -8.60 4.81
C VAL A 119 -23.97 -9.61 4.96
N SER A 120 -24.93 -9.59 4.03
CA SER A 120 -26.04 -10.55 4.05
C SER A 120 -25.63 -11.97 3.65
N SER A 121 -24.51 -12.15 2.95
CA SER A 121 -23.93 -13.46 2.62
C SER A 121 -22.47 -13.33 2.21
N MET A 122 -21.74 -14.44 2.20
CA MET A 122 -20.33 -14.53 1.82
C MET A 122 -20.08 -14.51 0.29
N ARG A 123 -21.06 -14.06 -0.51
CA ARG A 123 -20.88 -14.00 -1.97
C ARG A 123 -20.01 -12.81 -2.35
N ILE A 124 -19.17 -13.01 -3.36
CA ILE A 124 -18.22 -11.99 -3.84
C ILE A 124 -18.90 -10.68 -4.26
N ASP A 125 -20.08 -10.72 -4.87
CA ASP A 125 -20.81 -9.51 -5.26
C ASP A 125 -21.33 -8.70 -4.05
N VAL A 126 -21.63 -9.37 -2.94
CA VAL A 126 -22.01 -8.75 -1.66
C VAL A 126 -20.82 -8.06 -1.04
N LEU A 127 -19.72 -8.80 -0.94
CA LEU A 127 -18.48 -8.32 -0.36
C LEU A 127 -17.95 -7.13 -1.14
N LEU A 128 -17.84 -7.22 -2.47
CA LEU A 128 -17.39 -6.10 -3.31
C LEU A 128 -18.26 -4.86 -3.13
N SER A 129 -19.59 -5.01 -3.11
CA SER A 129 -20.50 -3.88 -2.93
C SER A 129 -20.33 -3.22 -1.58
N SER A 130 -20.20 -4.02 -0.51
CA SER A 130 -20.06 -3.50 0.86
C SER A 130 -18.69 -2.90 1.15
N VAL A 131 -17.62 -3.51 0.63
CA VAL A 131 -16.23 -3.12 0.90
C VAL A 131 -15.80 -1.93 0.03
N LEU A 132 -16.25 -1.89 -1.22
CA LEU A 132 -15.90 -0.81 -2.15
C LEU A 132 -16.91 0.34 -2.15
N HIS A 133 -17.98 0.24 -1.35
CA HIS A 133 -19.09 1.20 -1.31
C HIS A 133 -19.69 1.48 -2.70
N ILE A 134 -19.92 0.42 -3.48
CA ILE A 134 -20.50 0.49 -4.82
C ILE A 134 -21.82 -0.28 -4.89
N SER A 135 -22.64 0.01 -5.90
CA SER A 135 -23.85 -0.77 -6.17
C SER A 135 -23.53 -2.21 -6.58
N ARG A 136 -24.48 -3.12 -6.35
CA ARG A 136 -24.39 -4.52 -6.83
C ARG A 136 -24.22 -4.63 -8.33
N GLY A 137 -24.88 -3.76 -9.09
CA GLY A 137 -24.70 -3.68 -10.54
C GLY A 137 -23.25 -3.37 -10.92
N LYS A 138 -22.64 -2.38 -10.26
CA LYS A 138 -21.24 -2.01 -10.50
C LYS A 138 -20.27 -3.12 -10.08
N ALA A 139 -20.52 -3.82 -8.98
CA ALA A 139 -19.74 -4.99 -8.58
C ALA A 139 -19.78 -6.10 -9.64
N ASN A 140 -20.97 -6.40 -10.19
CA ASN A 140 -21.12 -7.34 -11.29
C ASN A 140 -20.38 -6.89 -12.56
N THR A 141 -20.43 -5.62 -12.90
CA THR A 141 -19.67 -5.08 -14.04
C THR A 141 -18.16 -5.29 -13.86
N LEU A 142 -17.62 -5.15 -12.65
CA LEU A 142 -16.20 -5.43 -12.39
C LEU A 142 -15.84 -6.90 -12.59
N LEU A 143 -16.71 -7.82 -12.14
CA LEU A 143 -16.53 -9.27 -12.36
C LEU A 143 -16.57 -9.61 -13.86
N GLN A 144 -17.53 -9.06 -14.60
CA GLN A 144 -17.69 -9.30 -16.05
C GLN A 144 -16.53 -8.71 -16.86
N LYS A 145 -15.97 -7.57 -16.43
CA LYS A 145 -14.79 -6.95 -17.03
C LYS A 145 -13.47 -7.64 -16.67
N GLU A 146 -13.52 -8.77 -15.96
CA GLU A 146 -12.33 -9.51 -15.54
C GLU A 146 -11.39 -8.70 -14.62
N TYR A 147 -11.96 -7.77 -13.84
CA TYR A 147 -11.19 -6.88 -12.98
C TYR A 147 -11.02 -7.41 -11.55
N VAL A 148 -11.63 -8.56 -11.24
CA VAL A 148 -11.62 -9.15 -9.90
C VAL A 148 -10.90 -10.49 -9.93
N LYS A 149 -9.94 -10.65 -9.03
CA LYS A 149 -9.27 -11.92 -8.76
C LYS A 149 -9.45 -12.32 -7.31
N VAL A 150 -9.60 -13.62 -7.05
CA VAL A 150 -9.56 -14.21 -5.71
C VAL A 150 -8.39 -15.17 -5.67
N ASN A 151 -7.47 -14.99 -4.73
CA ASN A 151 -6.26 -15.82 -4.61
C ASN A 151 -5.53 -15.99 -5.96
N HIS A 152 -5.38 -14.87 -6.69
CA HIS A 152 -4.79 -14.79 -8.04
C HIS A 152 -5.61 -15.42 -9.19
N GLU A 153 -6.71 -16.09 -8.90
CA GLU A 153 -7.63 -16.67 -9.89
C GLU A 153 -8.66 -15.64 -10.36
N LEU A 154 -8.92 -15.57 -11.67
CA LEU A 154 -9.90 -14.65 -12.24
C LEU A 154 -11.33 -15.10 -11.96
N ILE A 155 -12.15 -14.22 -11.36
CA ILE A 155 -13.55 -14.55 -11.01
C ILE A 155 -14.52 -13.73 -11.86
N LYS A 156 -15.38 -14.45 -12.61
CA LYS A 156 -16.49 -13.87 -13.39
C LYS A 156 -17.86 -14.07 -12.74
N SER A 157 -17.99 -15.15 -11.95
CA SER A 157 -19.26 -15.50 -11.30
C SER A 157 -19.51 -14.65 -10.07
N LYS A 158 -20.65 -13.94 -10.06
CA LYS A 158 -21.15 -13.19 -8.90
C LYS A 158 -21.49 -14.08 -7.69
N ASN A 159 -21.63 -15.38 -7.91
CA ASN A 159 -22.04 -16.35 -6.90
C ASN A 159 -20.85 -16.99 -6.15
N LYS A 160 -19.61 -16.68 -6.50
CA LYS A 160 -18.43 -17.22 -5.79
C LYS A 160 -18.55 -16.91 -4.30
N ILE A 161 -18.50 -17.96 -3.49
CA ILE A 161 -18.53 -17.85 -2.03
C ILE A 161 -17.09 -17.68 -1.56
N LEU A 162 -16.87 -16.69 -0.70
CA LEU A 162 -15.58 -16.37 -0.11
C LEU A 162 -15.50 -16.92 1.31
N SER A 163 -14.28 -17.17 1.77
CA SER A 163 -13.95 -17.71 3.09
C SER A 163 -12.94 -16.84 3.82
N LYS A 164 -12.80 -17.08 5.13
CA LYS A 164 -11.67 -16.53 5.90
C LYS A 164 -10.35 -16.87 5.21
N GLY A 165 -9.45 -15.90 5.09
CA GLY A 165 -8.16 -16.03 4.45
C GLY A 165 -8.13 -15.68 2.95
N ASP A 166 -9.29 -15.56 2.28
CA ASP A 166 -9.32 -15.21 0.86
C ASP A 166 -8.79 -13.80 0.62
N MET A 167 -7.89 -13.67 -0.35
CA MET A 167 -7.43 -12.39 -0.89
C MET A 167 -8.24 -12.01 -2.13
N ILE A 168 -8.84 -10.84 -2.11
CA ILE A 168 -9.57 -10.28 -3.24
C ILE A 168 -8.76 -9.11 -3.83
N SER A 169 -8.38 -9.22 -5.10
CA SER A 169 -7.72 -8.14 -5.85
C SER A 169 -8.70 -7.52 -6.84
N VAL A 170 -8.89 -6.20 -6.79
CA VAL A 170 -9.80 -5.48 -7.67
C VAL A 170 -9.04 -4.39 -8.40
N ARG A 171 -8.98 -4.49 -9.73
CA ARG A 171 -8.27 -3.53 -10.59
C ARG A 171 -8.81 -2.11 -10.34
N LYS A 172 -7.89 -1.17 -10.12
CA LYS A 172 -8.13 0.25 -9.76
C LYS A 172 -8.74 0.50 -8.37
N HIS A 173 -9.00 -0.53 -7.56
CA HIS A 173 -9.59 -0.39 -6.21
C HIS A 173 -8.71 -0.95 -5.09
N GLY A 174 -7.63 -1.67 -5.44
CA GLY A 174 -6.66 -2.23 -4.49
C GLY A 174 -6.95 -3.69 -4.16
N ARG A 175 -6.41 -4.18 -3.04
CA ARG A 175 -6.61 -5.54 -2.54
C ARG A 175 -7.23 -5.51 -1.15
N PHE A 176 -7.92 -6.58 -0.78
CA PHE A 176 -8.34 -6.77 0.60
C PHE A 176 -8.42 -8.27 0.95
N TYR A 177 -8.31 -8.57 2.23
CA TYR A 177 -8.36 -9.91 2.80
C TYR A 177 -9.51 -10.02 3.77
N ILE A 178 -10.13 -11.20 3.83
CA ILE A 178 -11.06 -11.55 4.90
C ILE A 178 -10.22 -12.12 6.04
N THR A 179 -9.95 -11.32 7.07
CA THR A 179 -9.12 -11.73 8.21
C THR A 179 -9.90 -12.60 9.18
N GLU A 180 -11.17 -12.29 9.42
CA GLU A 180 -12.00 -13.09 10.33
C GLU A 180 -13.50 -13.05 9.99
N VAL A 181 -14.20 -14.12 10.38
CA VAL A 181 -15.67 -14.19 10.39
C VAL A 181 -16.10 -14.24 11.86
N LEU A 182 -16.55 -13.12 12.41
CA LEU A 182 -16.93 -12.99 13.82
C LEU A 182 -18.27 -13.66 14.16
N GLY A 183 -18.93 -14.25 13.16
CA GLY A 183 -20.25 -14.87 13.29
C GLY A 183 -21.34 -14.05 12.62
N LYS A 184 -22.57 -14.13 13.16
CA LYS A 184 -23.75 -13.47 12.61
C LYS A 184 -24.37 -12.48 13.60
N SER A 185 -24.94 -11.42 13.06
CA SER A 185 -25.75 -10.45 13.81
C SER A 185 -27.13 -11.02 14.15
N ARG A 186 -27.89 -10.32 15.01
CA ARG A 186 -29.28 -10.66 15.36
C ARG A 186 -30.23 -10.77 14.15
N LYS A 187 -29.87 -10.16 13.01
CA LYS A 187 -30.63 -10.21 11.74
C LYS A 187 -30.06 -11.21 10.73
N ASP A 188 -29.32 -12.22 11.21
CA ASP A 188 -28.67 -13.28 10.43
C ASP A 188 -27.66 -12.82 9.36
N LYS A 189 -27.15 -11.58 9.46
CA LYS A 189 -26.07 -11.07 8.59
C LYS A 189 -24.70 -11.46 9.13
N PHE A 190 -23.78 -11.88 8.28
CA PHE A 190 -22.39 -12.15 8.63
C PHE A 190 -21.66 -10.87 9.04
N ILE A 191 -20.87 -10.96 10.09
CA ILE A 191 -20.00 -9.90 10.59
C ILE A 191 -18.56 -10.33 10.32
N LEU A 192 -17.86 -9.54 9.53
CA LEU A 192 -16.52 -9.86 9.03
C LEU A 192 -15.53 -8.81 9.48
N LEU A 193 -14.30 -9.25 9.69
CA LEU A 193 -13.11 -8.41 9.75
C LEU A 193 -12.40 -8.51 8.40
N ILE A 194 -12.06 -7.34 7.84
CA ILE A 194 -11.30 -7.28 6.60
C ILE A 194 -10.10 -6.36 6.73
N LYS A 195 -9.02 -6.74 6.06
CA LYS A 195 -7.80 -5.95 5.96
C LYS A 195 -7.62 -5.48 4.53
N LYS A 196 -7.68 -4.16 4.31
CA LYS A 196 -7.40 -3.58 2.99
C LYS A 196 -5.89 -3.42 2.84
N ILE A 197 -5.35 -3.89 1.72
CA ILE A 197 -3.96 -3.66 1.31
C ILE A 197 -4.02 -2.69 0.13
N VAL A 198 -3.48 -1.48 0.33
CA VAL A 198 -3.50 -0.41 -0.67
C VAL A 198 -2.58 -0.78 -1.83
#